data_AF-A0A920SIA6-F1
#
_entry.id   AF-A0A920SIA6-F1
#
_cell.length_a   1.000
_cell.length_b   1.000
_cell.length_c   1.000
_cell.angle_alpha   90.00
_cell.angle_beta   90.00
_cell.angle_gamma   90.00
#
_symmetry.space_group_name_H-M   'P 1'
#
loop_
_entity.id
_entity.type
_entity.pdbx_description
1 polymer ?
#
loop_
_entity_poly.entity_id
_entity_poly.type
_entity_poly.pdbx_seq_one_letter_code
_entity_poly.pdbx_strand_id
1 'polypeptide(L)'
;MTESTAPAPHHLRRDEILDWQTYADEREAMRSEVMAIKASRRIHMGEHLTFLFENHDTMRYQVQEIMRAERIVRESSIRGSWTPTTPCSAAPASWVAPC
;
A
#
# COMPACT_ATOMS: atom_id res chain seq x y z
N MET A 1 -22.13 20.24 -7.16
CA MET A 1 -21.23 20.93 -6.22
C MET A 1 -21.14 20.05 -4.98
N THR A 2 -20.15 19.15 -4.90
CA THR A 2 -19.92 18.32 -3.71
C THR A 2 -18.86 19.01 -2.87
N GLU A 3 -19.30 19.67 -1.79
CA GLU A 3 -18.41 20.19 -0.75
C GLU A 3 -17.62 19.03 -0.15
N SER A 4 -16.33 18.99 -0.45
CA SER A 4 -15.37 18.13 0.25
C SER A 4 -15.04 18.79 1.58
N THR A 5 -15.86 18.53 2.60
CA THR A 5 -15.51 18.82 4.00
C THR A 5 -14.10 18.28 4.27
N ALA A 6 -13.18 19.17 4.67
CA ALA A 6 -11.82 18.77 5.04
C ALA A 6 -11.89 17.73 6.17
N PRO A 7 -11.17 16.59 6.05
CA PRO A 7 -11.23 15.52 7.03
C PRO A 7 -10.69 16.01 8.38
N ALA A 8 -11.24 15.45 9.47
CA ALA A 8 -10.68 15.66 10.79
C ALA A 8 -9.22 15.15 10.82
N PRO A 9 -8.32 15.79 11.59
CA PRO A 9 -6.87 15.58 11.52
C PRO A 9 -6.39 14.18 11.93
N HIS A 10 -7.31 13.26 12.27
CA HIS A 10 -7.03 11.88 12.66
C HIS A 10 -7.55 10.85 11.66
N HIS A 11 -8.18 11.26 10.55
CA HIS A 11 -8.73 10.35 9.56
C HIS A 11 -7.83 10.25 8.33
N LEU A 12 -7.18 9.09 8.17
CA LEU A 12 -6.41 8.78 6.97
C LEU A 12 -7.33 8.59 5.78
N ARG A 13 -7.07 9.28 4.67
CA ARG A 13 -7.81 9.07 3.43
C ARG A 13 -7.03 8.24 2.42
N ARG A 14 -7.77 7.53 1.57
CA ARG A 14 -7.18 6.60 0.59
C ARG A 14 -6.41 7.31 -0.52
N ASP A 15 -6.74 8.57 -0.81
CA ASP A 15 -6.06 9.45 -1.76
C ASP A 15 -4.68 9.92 -1.27
N GLU A 16 -4.41 9.85 0.03
CA GLU A 16 -3.12 10.24 0.63
C GLU A 16 -2.12 9.06 0.68
N ILE A 17 -2.58 7.86 0.32
CA ILE A 17 -1.79 6.63 0.37
C ILE A 17 -1.20 6.33 -1.01
N LEU A 18 0.12 6.48 -1.08
CA LEU A 18 0.94 6.13 -2.24
C LEU A 18 0.88 4.62 -2.52
N ASP A 19 1.10 4.22 -3.77
CA ASP A 19 1.36 2.82 -4.06
C ASP A 19 2.71 2.38 -3.48
N TRP A 20 2.91 1.07 -3.39
CA TRP A 20 4.09 0.52 -2.72
C TRP A 20 5.41 0.81 -3.44
N GLN A 21 5.40 1.07 -4.76
CA GLN A 21 6.61 1.36 -5.53
C GLN A 21 7.02 2.81 -5.31
N THR A 22 6.10 3.76 -5.52
CA THR A 22 6.38 5.18 -5.26
C THR A 22 6.74 5.42 -3.80
N TYR A 23 6.06 4.76 -2.85
CA TYR A 23 6.45 4.85 -1.45
C TYR A 23 7.85 4.27 -1.18
N ALA A 24 8.26 3.20 -1.87
CA ALA A 24 9.59 2.62 -1.68
C ALA A 24 10.71 3.56 -2.13
N ASP A 25 10.49 4.33 -3.21
CA ASP A 25 11.46 5.31 -3.72
C ASP A 25 11.63 6.49 -2.75
N GLU A 26 10.54 6.99 -2.18
CA GLU A 26 10.54 8.16 -1.28
C GLU A 26 10.73 7.80 0.22
N ARG A 27 10.85 6.50 0.52
CA ARG A 27 10.82 5.97 1.90
C ARG A 27 11.82 6.62 2.84
N GLU A 28 13.05 6.85 2.39
CA GLU A 28 14.12 7.32 3.28
C GLU A 28 13.86 8.75 3.76
N ALA A 29 13.33 9.61 2.89
CA ALA A 29 12.92 10.96 3.23
C ALA A 29 11.75 10.94 4.23
N MET A 30 10.68 10.21 3.91
CA MET A 30 9.51 10.09 4.80
C MET A 30 9.85 9.48 6.16
N ARG A 31 10.73 8.47 6.20
CA ARG A 31 11.21 7.86 7.46
C ARG A 31 11.91 8.90 8.32
N SER A 32 12.76 9.73 7.73
CA SER A 32 13.50 10.76 8.46
C SER A 32 12.54 11.79 9.09
N GLU A 33 11.55 12.24 8.33
CA GLU A 33 10.51 13.15 8.81
C GLU A 33 9.68 12.54 9.95
N VAL A 34 9.22 11.30 9.79
CA VAL A 34 8.41 10.61 10.79
C VAL A 34 9.19 10.36 12.08
N MET A 35 10.48 10.05 11.99
CA MET A 35 11.33 9.88 13.18
C MET A 35 11.52 11.20 13.94
N ALA A 36 11.67 12.32 13.22
CA ALA A 36 11.72 13.65 13.85
C ALA A 36 10.40 13.97 14.59
N ILE A 37 9.26 13.67 13.97
CA ILE A 37 7.93 13.84 14.58
C ILE A 37 7.75 12.94 15.82
N LYS A 38 8.21 11.68 15.75
CA LYS A 38 8.13 10.74 16.87
C LYS A 38 9.00 11.15 18.05
N ALA A 39 10.17 11.74 17.79
CA ALA A 39 11.08 12.18 18.84
C ALA A 39 10.43 13.23 19.76
N SER A 40 9.71 14.21 19.20
CA SER A 40 9.05 15.25 20.00
C SER A 40 7.80 14.79 20.73
N ARG A 41 7.29 13.59 20.45
CA ARG A 41 6.02 13.04 20.97
C ARG A 41 6.21 11.82 21.87
N ARG A 42 7.47 11.52 22.21
CA ARG A 42 7.85 10.44 23.10
C ARG A 42 7.87 10.94 24.52
N ILE A 43 6.96 10.46 25.35
CA ILE A 43 6.89 10.79 26.79
C ILE A 43 7.28 9.55 27.57
N HIS A 44 8.35 9.67 28.35
CA HIS A 44 8.79 8.62 29.27
C HIS A 44 8.05 8.78 30.60
N MET A 45 7.39 7.71 31.07
CA MET A 45 6.81 7.64 32.41
C MET A 45 7.59 6.61 33.23
N GLY A 46 8.47 7.12 34.09
CA GLY A 46 9.37 6.29 34.88
C GLY A 46 10.34 5.48 34.01
N GLU A 47 10.78 4.34 34.54
CA GLU A 47 11.84 3.53 33.91
C GLU A 47 11.33 2.52 32.88
N HIS A 48 10.02 2.22 32.88
CA HIS A 48 9.47 1.08 32.15
C HIS A 48 8.42 1.43 31.11
N LEU A 49 7.83 2.63 31.18
CA LEU A 49 6.74 3.02 30.28
C LEU A 49 7.18 4.16 29.38
N THR A 50 6.94 3.99 28.09
CA THR A 50 7.09 5.05 27.10
C THR A 50 5.78 5.19 26.35
N PHE A 51 5.19 6.38 26.41
CA PHE A 51 4.05 6.75 25.58
C PHE A 51 4.55 7.41 24.31
N LEU A 52 4.04 6.94 23.18
CA LEU A 52 4.22 7.60 21.89
C LEU A 52 2.85 8.07 21.43
N PHE A 53 2.66 9.38 21.32
CA PHE A 53 1.43 9.94 20.79
C PHE A 53 1.47 9.94 19.27
N GLU A 54 0.60 9.14 18.66
CA GLU A 54 0.46 9.06 17.20
C GLU A 54 -0.24 10.30 16.65
N ASN A 55 0.07 10.63 15.39
CA ASN A 55 -0.54 11.69 14.60
C ASN A 55 -0.92 11.13 13.21
N HIS A 56 -1.60 11.92 12.41
CA HIS A 56 -1.91 11.60 11.02
C HIS A 56 -0.72 11.02 10.24
N ASP A 57 0.43 11.71 10.27
CA ASP A 57 1.61 11.30 9.48
C ASP A 57 2.24 10.00 9.97
N THR A 58 2.24 9.77 11.29
CA THR A 58 2.81 8.55 11.87
C THR A 58 1.91 7.35 11.61
N MET A 59 0.58 7.56 11.56
CA MET A 59 -0.39 6.56 11.12
C MET A 59 -0.26 6.28 9.61
N ARG A 60 -0.13 7.33 8.78
CA ARG A 60 0.08 7.21 7.33
C ARG A 60 1.31 6.38 7.02
N TYR A 61 2.41 6.67 7.71
CA TYR A 61 3.67 5.95 7.58
C TYR A 61 3.53 4.46 7.94
N GLN A 62 2.80 4.13 9.01
CA GLN A 62 2.59 2.73 9.40
C GLN A 62 1.79 1.96 8.33
N VAL A 63 0.72 2.56 7.81
CA VAL A 63 -0.07 1.95 6.72
C VAL A 63 0.80 1.71 5.48
N GLN A 64 1.64 2.68 5.12
CA GLN A 64 2.54 2.55 3.96
C GLN A 64 3.61 1.47 4.17
N GLU A 65 4.19 1.33 5.37
CA GLU A 65 5.14 0.25 5.67
C GLU A 65 4.48 -1.14 5.55
N ILE A 66 3.23 -1.30 5.99
CA ILE A 66 2.47 -2.56 5.81
C ILE A 66 2.22 -2.84 4.33
N MET A 67 1.72 -1.84 3.59
CA MET A 67 1.46 -1.98 2.15
C MET A 67 2.72 -2.36 1.35
N ARG A 68 3.87 -1.80 1.72
CA ARG A 68 5.17 -2.13 1.12
C ARG A 68 5.62 -3.54 1.48
N ALA A 69 5.48 -3.94 2.74
CA ALA A 69 5.87 -5.28 3.20
C ALA A 69 5.05 -6.38 2.50
N GLU A 70 3.75 -6.13 2.34
CA GLU A 70 2.82 -7.06 1.68
C GLU A 70 2.82 -6.94 0.14
N ARG A 71 3.55 -5.96 -0.42
CA ARG A 71 3.60 -5.66 -1.87
C ARG A 71 2.21 -5.63 -2.49
N ILE A 72 1.25 -4.97 -1.81
CA ILE A 72 -0.14 -4.92 -2.28
C ILE A 72 -0.18 -4.12 -3.59
N VAL A 73 -0.27 -4.84 -4.70
CA VAL A 73 -0.40 -4.25 -6.04
C VAL A 73 -1.83 -3.75 -6.21
N ARG A 74 -2.00 -2.50 -6.62
CA ARG A 74 -3.31 -1.98 -7.02
C ARG A 74 -3.82 -2.81 -8.20
N GLU A 75 -5.07 -3.24 -8.16
CA GLU A 75 -5.67 -4.06 -9.23
C GLU A 75 -5.63 -3.38 -10.61
N SER A 76 -5.57 -2.05 -10.65
CA SER A 76 -5.35 -1.28 -11.88
C SER A 76 -4.03 -1.60 -12.61
N SER A 77 -3.01 -2.11 -11.90
CA SER A 77 -1.69 -2.45 -12.43
C SER A 77 -1.62 -3.87 -13.04
N ILE A 78 -2.63 -4.71 -12.78
CA ILE A 78 -2.71 -6.09 -13.30
C ILE A 78 -3.31 -6.17 -14.72
N ARG A 79 -3.81 -5.04 -15.25
CA ARG A 79 -4.49 -4.99 -16.56
C ARG A 79 -3.59 -5.23 -17.77
N GLY A 80 -2.27 -5.37 -17.61
CA GLY A 80 -1.32 -5.58 -18.70
C GLY A 80 -0.99 -7.04 -19.03
N SER A 81 -1.41 -8.01 -18.20
CA SER A 81 -0.99 -9.42 -18.35
C SER A 81 -2.14 -10.42 -18.38
N TRP A 82 -3.39 -9.97 -18.46
CA TRP A 82 -4.51 -10.88 -18.68
C TRP A 82 -4.85 -10.89 -20.16
N THR A 83 -4.10 -11.66 -20.95
CA THR A 83 -4.55 -12.09 -22.27
C THR A 83 -5.43 -13.33 -22.08
N PRO A 84 -6.75 -13.27 -22.32
CA PRO A 84 -7.60 -14.47 -22.36
C PRO A 84 -7.37 -15.33 -23.61
N THR A 85 -6.33 -15.03 -24.40
CA THR A 85 -6.15 -15.60 -25.73
C THR A 85 -5.20 -16.78 -25.71
N THR A 86 -5.62 -17.83 -25.02
CA THR A 86 -5.51 -19.15 -25.63
C THR A 86 -6.92 -19.69 -25.67
N PRO A 87 -7.67 -19.51 -26.78
CA PRO A 87 -8.83 -20.35 -26.96
C PRO A 87 -8.32 -21.79 -26.91
N CYS A 88 -8.88 -22.57 -25.98
CA CYS A 88 -8.69 -24.00 -25.91
C CYS A 88 -9.36 -24.62 -27.15
N SER A 89 -8.79 -24.43 -28.33
CA SER A 89 -9.27 -24.97 -29.58
C SER A 89 -8.14 -24.99 -30.61
N ALA A 90 -7.40 -26.08 -30.64
CA ALA A 90 -6.99 -26.79 -31.86
C ALA A 90 -6.09 -27.95 -31.45
N ALA A 91 -6.68 -29.03 -30.92
CA ALA A 91 -6.08 -30.33 -31.20
C ALA A 91 -6.29 -30.57 -32.72
N PRO A 92 -5.24 -30.81 -33.52
CA PRO A 92 -5.45 -31.22 -34.89
C PRO A 92 -6.23 -32.53 -34.89
N ALA A 93 -7.36 -32.54 -35.60
CA ALA A 93 -8.14 -33.73 -35.88
C ALA A 93 -7.32 -34.66 -36.78
N SER A 94 -6.47 -35.49 -36.18
CA SER A 94 -5.81 -36.58 -36.88
C SER A 94 -5.47 -37.72 -35.91
N TRP A 95 -6.50 -38.42 -35.45
CA TRP A 95 -6.38 -39.80 -35.00
C TRP A 95 -7.56 -40.57 -35.57
N VAL A 96 -7.43 -40.97 -36.84
CA VAL A 96 -8.11 -42.16 -37.34
C VAL A 96 -7.25 -43.33 -36.89
N ALA A 97 -7.80 -44.23 -36.08
CA ALA A 97 -7.29 -45.58 -35.94
C ALA A 97 -8.47 -46.57 -36.07
N PRO A 98 -8.24 -47.74 -36.72
CA PRO A 98 -9.26 -48.56 -37.35
C PRO A 98 -9.84 -49.64 -36.44
N CYS A 99 -10.94 -50.24 -36.92
CA CYS A 99 -11.72 -51.39 -36.42
C CYS A 99 -11.15 -52.21 -35.25
#